data_AF-A0A7S3BDR6-F1
#
_entry.id   AF-A0A7S3BDR6-F1
#
_cell.length_a   1.000
_cell.length_b   1.000
_cell.length_c   1.000
_cell.angle_alpha   90.00
_cell.angle_beta   90.00
_cell.angle_gamma   90.00
#
_symmetry.space_group_name_H-M   'P 1'
#
loop_
_entity.id
_entity.type
_entity.pdbx_description
1 polymer ?
#
loop_
_entity_poly.entity_id
_entity_poly.type
_entity_poly.pdbx_seq_one_letter_code
_entity_poly.pdbx_strand_id
1 'polypeptide(L)'
;AAAFQAAIRTLRVLNALRDYRVGRPITAPQLEALGADALVDALAAQGQHLLALRIAEYLSLPEAGRRVVQQWAVAKVQGNPNAPDLAILETILGKLGAMPGASFASVAEGAFRAGRQRLAAALLDHEPRAGEQVPLLTQMGEQERALDKAIESGDTDLVYLVLFHVWRKGDFKELVRVVAGRPLAAELFVSYCRATDPELLKTFYFTVGAPHAAAQAALLDALEARDGGPPGE
;
A
#
# COMPACT_ATOMS: atom_id res chain seq x y z
N ALA A 1 -41.60 -1.60 -17.93
CA ALA A 1 -40.55 -0.75 -18.55
C ALA A 1 -39.13 -1.11 -18.05
N ALA A 2 -38.88 -1.14 -16.75
CA ALA A 2 -37.54 -1.44 -16.18
C ALA A 2 -36.98 -2.82 -16.58
N ALA A 3 -37.80 -3.88 -16.51
CA ALA A 3 -37.38 -5.23 -16.92
C ALA A 3 -36.97 -5.32 -18.40
N PHE A 4 -37.66 -4.59 -19.28
CA PHE A 4 -37.34 -4.54 -20.71
C PHE A 4 -36.03 -3.79 -20.97
N GLN A 5 -35.79 -2.68 -20.25
CA GLN A 5 -34.52 -1.94 -20.33
C GLN A 5 -33.35 -2.80 -19.81
N ALA A 6 -33.54 -3.54 -18.72
CA ALA A 6 -32.55 -4.48 -18.20
C ALA A 6 -32.24 -5.58 -19.23
N ALA A 7 -33.25 -6.19 -19.85
CA ALA A 7 -33.06 -7.20 -20.88
C ALA A 7 -32.27 -6.67 -22.10
N ILE A 8 -32.56 -5.44 -22.56
CA ILE A 8 -31.80 -4.81 -23.65
C ILE A 8 -30.35 -4.56 -23.24
N ARG A 9 -30.11 -4.07 -22.01
CA ARG A 9 -28.75 -3.85 -21.50
C ARG A 9 -27.95 -5.15 -21.49
N THR A 10 -28.54 -6.22 -20.95
CA THR A 10 -27.94 -7.55 -20.92
C THR A 10 -27.64 -8.08 -22.31
N LEU A 11 -28.59 -7.96 -23.25
CA LEU A 11 -28.38 -8.41 -24.64
C LEU A 11 -27.28 -7.63 -25.35
N ARG A 12 -27.15 -6.31 -25.12
CA ARG A 12 -26.06 -5.51 -25.69
C ARG A 12 -24.69 -5.94 -25.16
N VAL A 13 -24.58 -6.19 -23.86
CA VAL A 13 -23.34 -6.70 -23.26
C VAL A 13 -23.02 -8.08 -23.83
N LEU A 14 -23.99 -9.00 -23.88
CA LEU A 14 -23.80 -10.33 -24.47
C LEU A 14 -23.40 -10.28 -25.94
N ASN A 15 -23.94 -9.34 -26.72
CA ASN A 15 -23.57 -9.18 -28.11
C ASN A 15 -22.12 -8.69 -28.26
N ALA A 16 -21.71 -7.71 -27.46
CA ALA A 16 -20.32 -7.24 -27.44
C ALA A 16 -19.33 -8.33 -27.01
N LEU A 17 -19.72 -9.25 -26.12
CA LEU A 17 -18.90 -10.41 -25.73
C LEU A 17 -18.78 -11.48 -26.82
N ARG A 18 -19.80 -11.57 -27.67
CA ARG A 18 -19.87 -12.53 -28.79
C ARG A 18 -19.13 -12.04 -30.03
N ASP A 19 -18.69 -10.79 -30.06
CA ASP A 19 -17.81 -10.31 -31.12
C ASP A 19 -16.58 -11.21 -31.24
N TYR A 20 -16.21 -11.56 -32.47
CA TYR A 20 -15.13 -12.51 -32.78
C TYR A 20 -13.78 -12.11 -32.16
N ARG A 21 -13.58 -10.82 -31.87
CA ARG A 21 -12.37 -10.29 -31.23
C ARG A 21 -12.34 -10.55 -29.73
N VAL A 22 -13.51 -10.69 -29.10
CA VAL A 22 -13.65 -10.98 -27.67
C VAL A 22 -13.71 -12.48 -27.42
N GLY A 23 -14.48 -13.18 -28.27
CA GLY A 23 -14.49 -14.65 -28.33
C GLY A 23 -15.08 -15.32 -27.09
N ARG A 24 -15.96 -14.65 -26.33
CA ARG A 24 -16.52 -15.20 -25.08
C ARG A 24 -18.01 -15.47 -25.20
N PRO A 25 -18.44 -16.66 -25.67
CA PRO A 25 -19.84 -17.00 -25.80
C PRO A 25 -20.44 -17.31 -24.42
N ILE A 26 -21.03 -16.29 -23.79
CA ILE A 26 -21.79 -16.43 -22.55
C ILE A 26 -23.29 -16.37 -22.86
N THR A 27 -24.09 -17.10 -22.08
CA THR A 27 -25.56 -17.02 -22.08
C THR A 27 -26.07 -16.08 -20.99
N ALA A 28 -27.27 -15.53 -21.14
CA ALA A 28 -27.87 -14.64 -20.15
C ALA A 28 -27.89 -15.21 -18.71
N PRO A 29 -28.34 -16.46 -18.46
CA PRO A 29 -28.35 -16.99 -17.09
C PRO A 29 -26.93 -17.19 -16.52
N GLN A 30 -25.95 -17.47 -17.36
CA GLN A 30 -24.55 -17.55 -16.92
C GLN A 30 -23.99 -16.18 -16.56
N LEU A 31 -24.38 -15.11 -17.26
CA LEU A 31 -23.97 -13.75 -16.91
C LEU A 31 -24.60 -13.31 -15.58
N GLU A 32 -25.86 -13.65 -15.34
CA GLU A 32 -26.54 -13.39 -14.07
C GLU A 32 -25.88 -14.16 -12.92
N ALA A 33 -25.52 -15.42 -13.13
CA ALA A 33 -24.83 -16.24 -12.13
C ALA A 33 -23.40 -15.78 -11.85
N LEU A 34 -22.66 -15.33 -12.88
CA LEU A 34 -21.30 -14.83 -12.75
C LEU A 34 -21.26 -13.44 -12.09
N GLY A 35 -22.26 -12.61 -12.39
CA GLY A 35 -22.29 -11.20 -12.01
C GLY A 35 -21.51 -10.30 -12.98
N ALA A 36 -22.01 -9.07 -13.15
CA ALA A 36 -21.41 -8.08 -14.04
C ALA A 36 -20.00 -7.65 -13.60
N ASP A 37 -19.74 -7.59 -12.29
CA ASP A 37 -18.43 -7.24 -11.76
C ASP A 37 -17.36 -8.25 -12.16
N ALA A 38 -17.62 -9.54 -11.96
CA ALA A 38 -16.68 -10.61 -12.30
C ALA A 38 -16.47 -10.72 -13.82
N LEU A 39 -17.47 -10.37 -14.63
CA LEU A 39 -17.29 -10.24 -16.08
C LEU A 39 -16.27 -9.15 -16.42
N VAL A 40 -16.43 -7.96 -15.83
CA VAL A 40 -15.54 -6.81 -16.06
C VAL A 40 -14.12 -7.14 -15.63
N ASP A 41 -13.94 -7.73 -14.45
CA ASP A 41 -12.64 -8.16 -13.95
C ASP A 41 -12.00 -9.22 -14.86
N ALA A 42 -12.78 -10.17 -15.37
CA ALA A 42 -12.27 -11.20 -16.27
C ALA A 42 -11.92 -10.65 -17.67
N LEU A 43 -12.66 -9.67 -18.19
CA LEU A 43 -12.31 -8.99 -19.45
C LEU A 43 -11.02 -8.18 -19.31
N ALA A 44 -10.84 -7.52 -18.17
CA ALA A 44 -9.63 -6.79 -17.88
C ALA A 44 -8.42 -7.73 -17.72
N ALA A 45 -8.59 -8.91 -17.12
CA ALA A 45 -7.55 -9.95 -17.07
C ALA A 45 -7.16 -10.49 -18.47
N GLN A 46 -8.08 -10.44 -19.45
CA GLN A 46 -7.82 -10.80 -20.85
C GLN A 46 -7.16 -9.67 -21.67
N GLY A 47 -6.82 -8.54 -21.04
CA GLY A 47 -6.24 -7.37 -21.72
C GLY A 47 -7.27 -6.49 -22.46
N GLN A 48 -8.56 -6.79 -22.36
CA GLN A 48 -9.63 -6.03 -23.04
C GLN A 48 -10.13 -4.85 -22.20
N HIS A 49 -9.20 -4.03 -21.70
CA HIS A 49 -9.48 -2.97 -20.73
C HIS A 49 -10.48 -1.92 -21.25
N LEU A 50 -10.44 -1.56 -22.54
CA LEU A 50 -11.36 -0.57 -23.11
C LEU A 50 -12.81 -1.08 -23.13
N LEU A 51 -12.99 -2.35 -23.48
CA LEU A 51 -14.33 -2.96 -23.49
C LEU A 51 -14.86 -3.10 -22.05
N ALA A 52 -14.00 -3.57 -21.14
CA ALA A 52 -14.31 -3.68 -19.73
C ALA A 52 -14.76 -2.33 -19.13
N LEU A 53 -14.03 -1.24 -19.44
CA LEU A 53 -14.38 0.11 -18.97
C LEU A 53 -15.73 0.58 -19.53
N ARG A 54 -15.97 0.41 -20.84
CA ARG A 54 -17.25 0.80 -21.47
C ARG A 54 -18.42 0.01 -20.91
N ILE A 55 -18.23 -1.28 -20.62
CA ILE A 55 -19.27 -2.10 -19.98
C ILE A 55 -19.51 -1.62 -18.55
N ALA A 56 -18.46 -1.32 -17.79
CA ALA A 56 -18.58 -0.78 -16.43
C ALA A 56 -19.33 0.57 -16.40
N GLU A 57 -19.00 1.49 -17.31
CA GLU A 57 -19.73 2.77 -17.47
C GLU A 57 -21.19 2.54 -17.86
N TYR A 58 -21.44 1.64 -18.82
CA TYR A 58 -22.78 1.34 -19.31
C TYR A 58 -23.68 0.69 -18.24
N LEU A 59 -23.09 -0.15 -17.39
CA LEU A 59 -23.77 -0.76 -16.25
C LEU A 59 -23.74 0.13 -14.99
N SER A 60 -23.11 1.29 -15.06
CA SER A 60 -22.97 2.26 -13.96
C SER A 60 -22.30 1.65 -12.71
N LEU A 61 -21.21 0.90 -12.93
CA LEU A 61 -20.40 0.26 -11.90
C LEU A 61 -19.08 1.04 -11.71
N PRO A 62 -19.05 2.11 -10.89
CA PRO A 62 -17.85 2.93 -10.72
C PRO A 62 -16.68 2.15 -10.08
N GLU A 63 -16.97 1.25 -9.14
CA GLU A 63 -15.96 0.43 -8.46
C GLU A 63 -15.21 -0.48 -9.44
N ALA A 64 -15.95 -1.16 -10.32
CA ALA A 64 -15.38 -2.03 -11.34
C ALA A 64 -14.57 -1.22 -12.37
N GLY A 65 -15.08 -0.07 -12.80
CA GLY A 65 -14.35 0.85 -13.68
C GLY A 65 -13.00 1.27 -13.09
N ARG A 66 -12.95 1.58 -11.79
CA ARG A 66 -11.69 1.89 -11.09
C ARG A 66 -10.69 0.72 -11.12
N ARG A 67 -11.16 -0.50 -10.81
CA ARG A 67 -10.29 -1.70 -10.86
C ARG A 67 -9.74 -1.95 -12.26
N VAL A 68 -10.55 -1.77 -13.31
CA VAL A 68 -10.10 -1.92 -14.70
C VAL A 68 -8.98 -0.95 -15.04
N VAL A 69 -9.09 0.31 -14.63
CA VAL A 69 -8.05 1.32 -14.91
C VAL A 69 -6.76 1.01 -14.14
N GLN A 70 -6.85 0.54 -12.89
CA GLN A 70 -5.69 0.09 -12.12
C GLN A 70 -5.00 -1.11 -12.80
N GLN A 71 -5.77 -2.13 -13.21
CA GLN A 71 -5.24 -3.29 -13.91
C GLN A 71 -4.64 -2.91 -15.28
N TRP A 72 -5.27 -1.98 -16.01
CA TRP A 72 -4.72 -1.42 -17.23
C TRP A 72 -3.38 -0.71 -16.98
N ALA A 73 -3.28 0.08 -15.90
CA ALA A 73 -2.05 0.78 -15.56
C ALA A 73 -0.92 -0.21 -15.24
N VAL A 74 -1.19 -1.24 -14.45
CA VAL A 74 -0.23 -2.33 -14.17
C VAL A 74 0.19 -3.04 -15.47
N ALA A 75 -0.77 -3.41 -16.31
CA ALA A 75 -0.50 -4.05 -17.61
C ALA A 75 0.31 -3.13 -18.54
N LYS A 76 0.06 -1.81 -18.50
CA LYS A 76 0.79 -0.82 -19.29
C LYS A 76 2.26 -0.71 -18.84
N VAL A 77 2.52 -0.74 -17.54
CA VAL A 77 3.87 -0.74 -16.96
C VAL A 77 4.62 -2.02 -17.34
N GLN A 78 3.97 -3.18 -17.19
CA GLN A 78 4.58 -4.49 -17.49
C GLN A 78 4.81 -4.72 -19.00
N GLY A 79 3.88 -4.27 -19.84
CA GLY A 79 3.94 -4.48 -21.29
C GLY A 79 4.89 -3.56 -22.05
N ASN A 80 5.49 -2.55 -21.42
CA ASN A 80 6.38 -1.60 -22.10
C ASN A 80 7.74 -1.46 -21.39
N PRO A 81 8.56 -2.53 -21.32
CA PRO A 81 9.80 -2.54 -20.54
C PRO A 81 10.87 -1.53 -21.00
N ASN A 82 10.86 -1.09 -22.27
CA ASN A 82 11.80 -0.11 -22.80
C ASN A 82 11.27 1.33 -22.87
N ALA A 83 9.99 1.57 -22.56
CA ALA A 83 9.44 2.92 -22.63
C ALA A 83 9.92 3.78 -21.45
N PRO A 84 10.16 5.09 -21.67
CA PRO A 84 10.64 6.00 -20.63
C PRO A 84 9.61 6.12 -19.51
N ASP A 85 10.09 6.04 -18.27
CA ASP A 85 9.25 6.05 -17.07
C ASP A 85 8.37 7.30 -16.97
N LEU A 86 8.88 8.47 -17.37
CA LEU A 86 8.14 9.73 -17.36
C LEU A 86 6.89 9.70 -18.25
N ALA A 87 7.00 9.16 -19.48
CA ALA A 87 5.86 9.08 -20.39
C ALA A 87 4.78 8.12 -19.86
N ILE A 88 5.19 7.03 -19.22
CA ILE A 88 4.26 6.09 -18.57
C ILE A 88 3.57 6.78 -17.39
N LEU A 89 4.33 7.49 -16.56
CA LEU A 89 3.81 8.23 -15.42
C LEU A 89 2.75 9.25 -15.84
N GLU A 90 3.04 10.11 -16.82
CA GLU A 90 2.08 11.11 -17.32
C GLU A 90 0.79 10.47 -17.85
N THR A 91 0.92 9.36 -18.58
CA THR A 91 -0.24 8.64 -19.11
C THR A 91 -1.10 8.04 -17.99
N ILE A 92 -0.47 7.51 -16.95
CA ILE A 92 -1.16 6.95 -15.78
C ILE A 92 -1.82 8.07 -14.98
N LEU A 93 -1.11 9.16 -14.69
CA LEU A 93 -1.65 10.31 -13.94
C LEU A 93 -2.84 10.94 -14.67
N GLY A 94 -2.77 11.10 -16.00
CA GLY A 94 -3.87 11.66 -16.77
C GLY A 94 -5.16 10.82 -16.73
N LYS A 95 -5.05 9.49 -16.65
CA LYS A 95 -6.23 8.60 -16.62
C LYS A 95 -6.69 8.24 -15.22
N LEU A 96 -5.75 7.94 -14.32
CA LEU A 96 -6.05 7.54 -12.95
C LEU A 96 -6.44 8.76 -12.10
N GLY A 97 -5.80 9.91 -12.33
CA GLY A 97 -6.15 11.17 -11.66
C GLY A 97 -7.53 11.72 -12.07
N ALA A 98 -8.03 11.37 -13.25
CA ALA A 98 -9.39 11.69 -13.67
C ALA A 98 -10.47 10.88 -12.91
N MET A 99 -10.08 9.79 -12.25
CA MET A 99 -10.98 8.90 -11.52
C MET A 99 -10.91 9.19 -10.00
N PRO A 100 -11.98 9.72 -9.39
CA PRO A 100 -11.98 10.04 -7.98
C PRO A 100 -11.84 8.76 -7.12
N GLY A 101 -10.90 8.78 -6.19
CA GLY A 101 -10.67 7.69 -5.23
C GLY A 101 -9.91 6.48 -5.79
N ALA A 102 -9.31 6.59 -6.98
CA ALA A 102 -8.39 5.57 -7.48
C ALA A 102 -7.08 5.58 -6.67
N SER A 103 -6.65 4.40 -6.21
CA SER A 103 -5.37 4.24 -5.53
C SER A 103 -4.24 4.01 -6.54
N PHE A 104 -3.14 4.71 -6.34
CA PHE A 104 -1.86 4.58 -7.04
C PHE A 104 -0.98 3.48 -6.44
N ALA A 105 -1.19 3.10 -5.17
CA ALA A 105 -0.38 2.10 -4.47
C ALA A 105 -0.30 0.75 -5.20
N SER A 106 -1.44 0.23 -5.70
CA SER A 106 -1.46 -1.03 -6.45
C SER A 106 -0.69 -0.95 -7.78
N VAL A 107 -0.69 0.22 -8.42
CA VAL A 107 0.06 0.48 -9.65
C VAL A 107 1.56 0.62 -9.35
N ALA A 108 1.91 1.31 -8.26
CA ALA A 108 3.27 1.46 -7.78
C ALA A 108 3.87 0.10 -7.40
N GLU A 109 3.11 -0.78 -6.75
CA GLU A 109 3.53 -2.16 -6.46
C GLU A 109 3.77 -2.94 -7.76
N GLY A 110 2.88 -2.81 -8.75
CA GLY A 110 3.07 -3.38 -10.09
C GLY A 110 4.36 -2.89 -10.77
N ALA A 111 4.68 -1.61 -10.64
CA ALA A 111 5.91 -1.01 -11.17
C ALA A 111 7.16 -1.49 -10.43
N PHE A 112 7.08 -1.64 -9.10
CA PHE A 112 8.16 -2.18 -8.29
C PHE A 112 8.47 -3.64 -8.66
N ARG A 113 7.45 -4.48 -8.82
CA ARG A 113 7.61 -5.87 -9.28
C ARG A 113 8.19 -5.97 -10.69
N ALA A 114 7.96 -4.97 -11.53
CA ALA A 114 8.56 -4.86 -12.86
C ALA A 114 10.02 -4.33 -12.84
N GLY A 115 10.59 -4.08 -11.66
CA GLY A 115 11.97 -3.57 -11.49
C GLY A 115 12.11 -2.06 -11.71
N ARG A 116 11.01 -1.33 -11.89
CA ARG A 116 11.00 0.12 -12.17
C ARG A 116 10.87 0.93 -10.89
N GLN A 117 11.90 0.90 -10.06
CA GLN A 117 11.88 1.57 -8.74
C GLN A 117 11.59 3.06 -8.82
N ARG A 118 12.18 3.79 -9.79
CA ARG A 118 11.94 5.23 -9.96
C ARG A 118 10.49 5.56 -10.30
N LEU A 119 9.89 4.77 -11.19
CA LEU A 119 8.46 4.91 -11.54
C LEU A 119 7.56 4.58 -10.33
N ALA A 120 7.89 3.52 -9.59
CA ALA A 120 7.15 3.14 -8.40
C ALA A 120 7.16 4.25 -7.35
N ALA A 121 8.32 4.83 -7.06
CA ALA A 121 8.46 5.95 -6.12
C ALA A 121 7.65 7.17 -6.57
N ALA A 122 7.76 7.55 -7.85
CA ALA A 122 7.03 8.70 -8.39
C ALA A 122 5.50 8.50 -8.37
N LEU A 123 5.00 7.29 -8.66
CA LEU A 123 3.58 6.98 -8.53
C LEU A 123 3.10 7.06 -7.08
N LEU A 124 3.95 6.64 -6.15
CA LEU A 124 3.61 6.58 -4.73
C LEU A 124 3.58 7.96 -4.07
N ASP A 125 4.33 8.94 -4.58
CA ASP A 125 4.25 10.33 -4.15
C ASP A 125 2.87 10.97 -4.43
N HIS A 126 2.08 10.37 -5.34
CA HIS A 126 0.70 10.77 -5.63
C HIS A 126 -0.37 10.00 -4.85
N GLU A 127 0.00 9.02 -4.02
CA GLU A 127 -0.95 8.30 -3.17
C GLU A 127 -1.27 9.13 -1.91
N PRO A 128 -2.51 9.58 -1.70
CA PRO A 128 -2.88 10.37 -0.51
C PRO A 128 -2.97 9.52 0.77
N ARG A 129 -3.08 8.19 0.65
CA ARG A 129 -3.28 7.29 1.79
C ARG A 129 -1.95 6.81 2.34
N ALA A 130 -1.54 7.38 3.47
CA ALA A 130 -0.33 6.96 4.18
C ALA A 130 -0.32 5.46 4.52
N GLY A 131 -1.48 4.87 4.86
CA GLY A 131 -1.58 3.44 5.18
C GLY A 131 -1.25 2.49 4.03
N GLU A 132 -1.38 2.94 2.78
CA GLU A 132 -0.98 2.16 1.59
C GLU A 132 0.45 2.55 1.14
N GLN A 133 0.80 3.82 1.30
CA GLN A 133 2.11 4.37 0.93
C GLN A 133 3.25 3.84 1.81
N VAL A 134 3.11 3.89 3.14
CA VAL A 134 4.17 3.56 4.10
C VAL A 134 4.61 2.10 4.00
N PRO A 135 3.71 1.10 3.96
CA PRO A 135 4.12 -0.30 3.79
C PRO A 135 4.87 -0.54 2.49
N LEU A 136 4.46 0.11 1.39
CA LEU A 136 5.13 -0.06 0.11
C LEU A 136 6.52 0.60 0.08
N LEU A 137 6.67 1.82 0.61
CA LEU A 137 7.99 2.47 0.78
C LEU A 137 8.94 1.59 1.58
N THR A 138 8.43 0.98 2.64
CA THR A 138 9.18 0.07 3.51
C THR A 138 9.65 -1.18 2.74
N GLN A 139 8.80 -1.76 1.89
CA GLN A 139 9.16 -2.89 1.03
C GLN A 139 10.17 -2.52 -0.06
N MET A 140 10.11 -1.29 -0.58
CA MET A 140 11.06 -0.76 -1.56
C MET A 140 12.46 -0.48 -0.97
N GLY A 141 12.61 -0.55 0.36
CA GLY A 141 13.86 -0.28 1.05
C GLY A 141 14.12 1.21 1.29
N GLU A 142 13.09 2.06 1.19
CA GLU A 142 13.20 3.50 1.47
C GLU A 142 12.75 3.80 2.92
N GLN A 143 13.48 3.26 3.91
CA GLN A 143 13.01 3.25 5.31
C GLN A 143 12.91 4.65 5.91
N GLU A 144 13.84 5.55 5.57
CA GLU A 144 13.80 6.95 6.02
C GLU A 144 12.55 7.68 5.51
N ARG A 145 12.27 7.58 4.20
CA ARG A 145 11.07 8.17 3.59
C ARG A 145 9.80 7.55 4.16
N ALA A 146 9.78 6.23 4.36
CA ALA A 146 8.65 5.55 4.98
C ALA A 146 8.38 6.07 6.40
N LEU A 147 9.43 6.27 7.20
CA LEU A 147 9.30 6.79 8.55
C LEU A 147 8.86 8.26 8.56
N ASP A 148 9.39 9.10 7.67
CA ASP A 148 8.92 10.48 7.52
C ASP A 148 7.43 10.55 7.17
N LYS A 149 6.98 9.73 6.21
CA LYS A 149 5.57 9.67 5.83
C LYS A 149 4.66 9.11 6.94
N ALA A 150 5.15 8.18 7.74
CA ALA A 150 4.43 7.69 8.92
C ALA A 150 4.33 8.75 10.03
N ILE A 151 5.37 9.57 10.21
CA ILE A 151 5.34 10.68 11.17
C ILE A 151 4.38 11.78 10.68
N GLU A 152 4.44 12.14 9.40
CA GLU A 152 3.55 13.12 8.78
C GLU A 152 2.07 12.71 8.85
N SER A 153 1.76 11.42 8.79
CA SER A 153 0.38 10.92 8.90
C SER A 153 -0.19 11.01 10.31
N GLY A 154 0.67 11.14 11.34
CA GLY A 154 0.28 11.15 12.75
C GLY A 154 -0.21 9.80 13.28
N ASP A 155 -0.10 8.73 12.49
CA ASP A 155 -0.52 7.39 12.86
C ASP A 155 0.64 6.65 13.54
N THR A 156 0.55 6.48 14.86
CA THR A 156 1.58 5.79 15.65
C THR A 156 1.77 4.34 15.25
N ASP A 157 0.72 3.67 14.76
CA ASP A 157 0.78 2.27 14.35
C ASP A 157 1.62 2.14 13.07
N LEU A 158 1.50 3.09 12.14
CA LEU A 158 2.38 3.15 10.97
C LEU A 158 3.83 3.42 11.34
N VAL A 159 4.07 4.28 12.34
CA VAL A 159 5.44 4.53 12.83
C VAL A 159 6.03 3.24 13.42
N TYR A 160 5.29 2.53 14.28
CA TYR A 160 5.72 1.24 14.81
C TYR A 160 5.92 0.19 13.72
N LEU A 161 5.07 0.14 12.71
CA LEU A 161 5.21 -0.75 11.57
C LEU A 161 6.57 -0.57 10.90
N VAL A 162 6.99 0.68 10.62
CA VAL A 162 8.29 0.97 10.02
C VAL A 162 9.42 0.60 10.98
N LEU A 163 9.36 1.01 12.24
CA LEU A 163 10.38 0.71 13.24
C LEU A 163 10.62 -0.79 13.42
N PHE A 164 9.56 -1.58 13.57
CA PHE A 164 9.66 -3.03 13.71
C PHE A 164 10.11 -3.71 12.42
N HIS A 165 9.75 -3.17 11.26
CA HIS A 165 10.27 -3.69 10.00
C HIS A 165 11.78 -3.52 9.89
N VAL A 166 12.29 -2.32 10.22
CA VAL A 166 13.73 -2.02 10.24
C VAL A 166 14.43 -2.88 11.28
N TRP A 167 13.87 -2.98 12.49
CA TRP A 167 14.44 -3.77 13.57
C TRP A 167 14.52 -5.26 13.25
N ARG A 168 13.53 -5.83 12.56
CA ARG A 168 13.51 -7.26 12.21
C ARG A 168 14.37 -7.62 11.00
N LYS A 169 14.52 -6.72 10.03
CA LYS A 169 15.27 -6.98 8.79
C LYS A 169 16.70 -6.46 8.81
N GLY A 170 16.96 -5.39 9.54
CA GLY A 170 18.23 -4.70 9.58
C GLY A 170 18.98 -4.95 10.89
N ASP A 171 20.23 -4.51 10.91
CA ASP A 171 20.99 -4.44 12.13
C ASP A 171 20.44 -3.34 13.03
N PHE A 172 20.62 -3.49 14.35
CA PHE A 172 20.23 -2.47 15.33
C PHE A 172 20.81 -1.08 15.02
N LYS A 173 21.99 -1.04 14.37
CA LYS A 173 22.62 0.21 13.90
C LYS A 173 21.80 0.92 12.82
N GLU A 174 21.16 0.17 11.92
CA GLU A 174 20.29 0.70 10.87
C GLU A 174 19.06 1.36 11.49
N LEU A 175 18.47 0.72 12.50
CA LEU A 175 17.38 1.28 13.27
C LEU A 175 17.77 2.61 13.92
N VAL A 176 18.90 2.64 14.63
CA VAL A 176 19.41 3.86 15.27
C VAL A 176 19.68 4.95 14.23
N ARG A 177 20.23 4.61 13.07
CA ARG A 177 20.48 5.55 11.97
C ARG A 177 19.20 6.13 11.40
N VAL A 178 18.17 5.32 11.17
CA VAL A 178 16.87 5.75 10.63
C VAL A 178 16.09 6.60 11.64
N VAL A 179 16.18 6.24 12.92
CA VAL A 179 15.58 6.99 14.04
C VAL A 179 16.34 8.29 14.34
N ALA A 180 17.64 8.34 14.06
CA ALA A 180 18.45 9.54 14.26
C ALA A 180 17.89 10.70 13.42
N GLY A 181 17.64 11.84 14.09
CA GLY A 181 17.02 13.01 13.47
C GLY A 181 15.49 13.04 13.54
N ARG A 182 14.82 11.99 14.05
CA ARG A 182 13.36 11.90 14.16
C ARG A 182 12.93 11.68 15.62
N PRO A 183 12.76 12.76 16.41
CA PRO A 183 12.55 12.64 17.85
C PRO A 183 11.26 11.89 18.20
N LEU A 184 10.18 12.08 17.44
CA LEU A 184 8.91 11.37 17.67
C LEU A 184 9.08 9.86 17.56
N ALA A 185 9.78 9.38 16.52
CA ALA A 185 10.03 7.97 16.32
C ALA A 185 10.94 7.40 17.43
N ALA A 186 11.92 8.17 17.89
CA ALA A 186 12.79 7.79 19.00
C ALA A 186 12.01 7.66 20.31
N GLU A 187 11.13 8.62 20.61
CA GLU A 187 10.30 8.59 21.83
C GLU A 187 9.31 7.42 21.82
N LEU A 188 8.68 7.14 20.67
CA LEU A 188 7.82 5.98 20.52
C LEU A 188 8.59 4.67 20.71
N PHE A 189 9.79 4.55 20.13
CA PHE A 189 10.64 3.38 20.33
C PHE A 189 11.06 3.21 21.79
N VAL A 190 11.43 4.30 22.47
CA VAL A 190 11.75 4.31 23.91
C VAL A 190 10.55 3.88 24.74
N SER A 191 9.36 4.41 24.45
CA SER A 191 8.11 4.06 25.14
C SER A 191 7.81 2.55 25.02
N TYR A 192 7.97 1.99 23.82
CA TYR A 192 7.83 0.57 23.57
C TYR A 192 8.85 -0.28 24.36
N CYS A 193 10.12 0.12 24.36
CA CYS A 193 11.16 -0.61 25.08
C CYS A 193 10.94 -0.58 26.59
N ARG A 194 10.49 0.54 27.17
CA ARG A 194 10.16 0.62 28.61
C ARG A 194 9.10 -0.40 29.03
N ALA A 195 8.11 -0.65 28.17
CA ALA A 195 7.02 -1.58 28.48
C ALA A 195 7.39 -3.05 28.24
N THR A 196 8.31 -3.33 27.31
CA THR A 196 8.56 -4.70 26.81
C THR A 196 9.92 -5.24 27.21
N ASP A 197 10.97 -4.45 27.06
CA ASP A 197 12.36 -4.88 27.24
C ASP A 197 13.28 -3.71 27.69
N PRO A 198 13.56 -3.60 29.00
CA PRO A 198 14.43 -2.56 29.54
C PRO A 198 15.91 -2.78 29.21
N GLU A 199 16.34 -3.98 28.84
CA GLU A 199 17.72 -4.22 28.38
C GLU A 199 17.93 -3.64 26.98
N LEU A 200 16.96 -3.85 26.08
CA LEU A 200 16.95 -3.23 24.75
C LEU A 200 17.02 -1.70 24.85
N LEU A 201 16.30 -1.10 25.80
CA LEU A 201 16.34 0.34 26.05
C LEU A 201 17.75 0.82 26.42
N LYS A 202 18.47 0.09 27.26
CA LYS A 202 19.86 0.42 27.64
C LYS A 202 20.76 0.36 26.42
N THR A 203 20.67 -0.71 25.62
CA THR A 203 21.46 -0.82 24.38
C THR A 203 21.19 0.34 23.41
N PHE A 204 19.93 0.74 23.25
CA PHE A 204 19.54 1.89 22.44
C PHE A 204 20.24 3.17 22.91
N TYR A 205 20.13 3.51 24.19
CA TYR A 205 20.78 4.71 24.74
C TYR A 205 22.31 4.69 24.63
N PHE A 206 22.95 3.53 24.82
CA PHE A 206 24.39 3.40 24.60
C PHE A 206 24.77 3.66 23.14
N THR A 207 24.01 3.11 22.18
CA THR A 207 24.29 3.31 20.75
C THR A 207 24.01 4.72 20.24
N VAL A 208 23.01 5.41 20.81
CA VAL A 208 22.69 6.81 20.51
C VAL A 208 23.69 7.77 21.17
N GLY A 209 24.54 7.29 22.08
CA GLY A 209 25.53 8.11 22.79
C GLY A 209 24.96 8.89 23.97
N ALA A 210 23.84 8.44 24.55
CA ALA A 210 23.19 9.04 25.72
C ALA A 210 23.31 8.13 26.97
N PRO A 211 24.52 7.90 27.51
CA PRO A 211 24.72 6.98 28.63
C PRO A 211 24.03 7.45 29.92
N HIS A 212 23.80 8.75 30.09
CA HIS A 212 23.05 9.28 31.24
C HIS A 212 21.60 8.76 31.26
N ALA A 213 20.97 8.63 30.09
CA ALA A 213 19.60 8.16 29.97
C ALA A 213 19.52 6.66 30.23
N ALA A 214 20.54 5.89 29.83
CA ALA A 214 20.69 4.48 30.19
C ALA A 214 20.82 4.29 31.71
N ALA A 215 21.65 5.11 32.36
CA ALA A 215 21.82 5.07 33.81
C ALA A 215 20.53 5.42 34.56
N GLN A 216 19.80 6.44 34.09
CA GLN A 216 18.51 6.82 34.65
C GLN A 216 17.47 5.70 34.50
N ALA A 217 17.40 5.06 33.34
CA ALA A 217 16.51 3.92 33.12
C ALA A 217 16.84 2.76 34.07
N ALA A 218 18.13 2.40 34.22
CA ALA A 218 18.55 1.35 35.14
C ALA A 218 18.23 1.66 36.61
N LEU A 219 18.28 2.95 37.01
CA LEU A 219 17.93 3.38 38.35
C LEU A 219 16.42 3.28 38.61
N LEU A 220 15.59 3.62 37.63
CA LEU A 220 14.14 3.45 37.73
C LEU A 220 13.75 1.98 37.83
N ASP A 221 14.33 1.10 37.00
CA ASP A 221 14.13 -0.35 37.10
C ASP A 221 14.46 -0.88 38.50
N ALA A 222 15.57 -0.41 39.09
CA ALA A 222 16.01 -0.83 40.41
C ALA A 222 15.11 -0.33 41.55
N LEU A 223 14.49 0.84 41.39
CA LEU A 223 13.51 1.36 42.36
C LEU A 223 12.20 0.58 42.31
N GLU A 224 11.70 0.28 41.10
CA GLU A 224 10.50 -0.55 40.93
C GLU A 224 10.69 -1.97 41.48
N ALA A 225 11.87 -2.57 41.28
CA ALA A 225 12.23 -3.85 41.88
C ALA A 225 12.29 -3.81 43.43
N ARG A 226 12.65 -2.65 44.01
CA ARG A 226 12.69 -2.46 45.47
C ARG A 226 11.28 -2.34 46.06
N ASP A 227 10.38 -1.65 45.37
CA ASP A 227 9.01 -1.42 45.83
C ASP A 227 8.10 -2.64 45.55
N GLY A 228 8.48 -3.54 44.64
CA GLY A 228 7.80 -4.81 44.33
C GLY A 228 8.29 -6.05 45.09
N GLY A 229 9.22 -5.90 46.05
CA GLY A 229 9.68 -7.01 46.90
C GLY A 229 8.56 -7.51 47.83
N PRO A 230 8.49 -8.82 48.16
CA PRO A 230 7.46 -9.32 49.07
C PRO A 230 7.52 -8.57 50.41
N PRO A 231 6.38 -8.25 51.04
CA PRO A 231 6.39 -7.69 52.39
C PRO A 231 7.14 -8.68 53.29
N GLY A 232 8.13 -8.16 54.01
CA GLY A 232 9.12 -8.94 54.74
C GLY A 232 8.52 -10.06 55.59
N GLU A 233 9.24 -11.18 55.60
CA GLU A 233 9.11 -12.25 56.60
C GLU A 233 9.30 -11.72 58.03
#